data_AF-A0A368EY41-F1
#
_entry.id   AF-A0A368EY41-F1
#
_cell.length_a   1.000
_cell.length_b   1.000
_cell.length_c   1.000
_cell.angle_alpha   90.00
_cell.angle_beta   90.00
_cell.angle_gamma   90.00
#
_symmetry.space_group_name_H-M   'P 1'
#
loop_
_entity.id
_entity.type
_entity.pdbx_description
1 polymer ?
#
loop_
_entity_poly.entity_id
_entity_poly.type
_entity_poly.pdbx_seq_one_letter_code
_entity_poly.pdbx_strand_id
1 'polypeptide(L)'
;MYRMKYTCDAESYAHQHASSCVTRPLPAYAMPGYKENFHVLRTVQTTPAGAIQNALASWWSELARFGMRSNMMFYRSELRRGNRNVMSWSKMAWWNNIELGCSVQNCGRFYFTVCMYRPGGNYIDQHVYKVGAVCSDCPRGQCDGQALCRW
;
A
#
# COMPACT_ATOMS: atom_id res chain seq x y z
N MET A 1 -11.68 4.89 -8.08
CA MET A 1 -10.37 4.29 -7.80
C MET A 1 -9.46 4.67 -8.96
N TYR A 2 -8.36 5.37 -8.71
CA TYR A 2 -7.44 5.71 -9.79
C TYR A 2 -6.48 4.56 -10.09
N ARG A 3 -6.03 4.51 -11.34
CA ARG A 3 -4.94 3.65 -11.78
C ARG A 3 -3.61 4.22 -11.27
N MET A 4 -2.88 3.45 -10.48
CA MET A 4 -1.54 3.85 -10.04
C MET A 4 -0.53 3.76 -11.21
N LYS A 5 0.41 4.69 -11.25
CA LYS A 5 1.60 4.68 -12.10
C LYS A 5 2.83 4.40 -11.26
N TYR A 6 3.73 3.55 -11.75
CA TYR A 6 5.00 3.32 -11.07
C TYR A 6 5.95 4.51 -11.29
N THR A 7 6.61 4.98 -10.23
CA THR A 7 7.49 6.16 -10.29
C THR A 7 8.84 5.89 -9.61
N CYS A 8 9.92 6.37 -10.23
CA CYS A 8 11.27 6.25 -9.68
C CYS A 8 11.43 7.02 -8.35
N ASP A 9 10.70 8.11 -8.15
CA ASP A 9 10.75 8.88 -6.89
C ASP A 9 10.24 8.05 -5.71
N ALA A 10 9.06 7.45 -5.85
CA ALA A 10 8.51 6.52 -4.85
C ALA A 10 9.43 5.32 -4.62
N GLU A 11 10.01 4.76 -5.69
CA GLU A 11 10.97 3.65 -5.60
C GLU A 11 12.25 4.06 -4.87
N SER A 12 12.77 5.26 -5.09
CA SER A 12 13.97 5.78 -4.43
C SER A 12 13.79 5.82 -2.91
N TYR A 13 12.66 6.33 -2.42
CA TYR A 13 12.35 6.31 -0.98
C TYR A 13 12.18 4.88 -0.45
N ALA A 14 11.50 4.01 -1.19
CA ALA A 14 11.35 2.61 -0.82
C ALA A 14 12.71 1.89 -0.76
N HIS A 15 13.60 2.19 -1.70
CA HIS A 15 14.94 1.61 -1.79
C HIS A 15 15.84 2.08 -0.65
N GLN A 16 15.85 3.38 -0.33
CA GLN A 16 16.60 3.91 0.81
C GLN A 16 16.22 3.19 2.11
N HIS A 17 14.93 2.95 2.33
CA HIS A 17 14.49 2.22 3.51
C HIS A 17 14.83 0.72 3.44
N ALA A 18 14.49 0.05 2.33
CA ALA A 18 14.72 -1.38 2.17
C ALA A 18 16.20 -1.73 2.37
N SER A 19 17.10 -0.95 1.75
CA SER A 19 18.56 -1.12 1.82
C SER A 19 19.13 -0.94 3.23
N SER A 20 18.45 -0.22 4.12
CA SER A 20 18.88 -0.07 5.52
C SER A 20 18.71 -1.34 6.35
N CYS A 21 17.85 -2.26 5.92
CA CYS A 21 17.47 -3.46 6.67
C CYS A 21 16.91 -3.20 8.08
N VAL A 22 16.51 -1.97 8.39
CA VAL A 22 15.89 -1.60 9.67
C VAL A 22 14.38 -1.82 9.57
N THR A 23 13.83 -2.80 10.29
CA THR A 23 12.41 -3.17 10.19
C THR A 23 11.53 -2.29 11.09
N ARG A 24 11.61 -0.98 10.93
CA ARG A 24 10.78 -0.01 11.66
C ARG A 24 10.18 0.98 10.66
N PRO A 25 8.95 1.46 10.86
CA PRO A 25 8.36 2.44 9.96
C PRO A 25 9.25 3.69 9.84
N LEU A 26 9.39 4.22 8.63
CA LEU A 26 10.01 5.52 8.46
C LEU A 26 9.15 6.64 9.08
N PRO A 27 9.78 7.68 9.66
CA PRO A 27 9.06 8.87 10.08
C PRO A 27 8.59 9.65 8.85
N ALA A 28 7.45 10.35 8.96
CA ALA A 28 6.81 11.01 7.81
C ALA A 28 7.72 12.04 7.09
N TYR A 29 8.63 12.70 7.80
CA TYR A 29 9.57 13.66 7.20
C TYR A 29 10.61 13.00 6.27
N ALA A 30 10.89 11.70 6.44
CA ALA A 30 11.85 10.96 5.61
C ALA A 30 11.22 10.50 4.27
N MET A 31 9.91 10.65 4.13
CA MET A 31 9.12 10.21 2.98
C MET A 31 8.04 11.27 2.65
N PRO A 32 8.44 12.51 2.29
CA PRO A 32 7.52 13.63 2.13
C PRO A 32 6.43 13.34 1.09
N GLY A 33 5.17 13.41 1.51
CA GLY A 33 4.02 13.15 0.64
C GLY A 33 3.72 11.68 0.36
N TYR A 34 4.52 10.74 0.88
CA TYR A 34 4.30 9.30 0.71
C TYR A 34 3.77 8.64 1.99
N LYS A 35 3.16 7.47 1.83
CA LYS A 35 2.85 6.52 2.90
C LYS A 35 3.48 5.17 2.58
N GLU A 36 3.90 4.46 3.62
CA GLU A 36 4.70 3.25 3.48
C GLU A 36 3.90 2.00 3.89
N ASN A 37 4.01 0.92 3.11
CA ASN A 37 3.88 -0.45 3.59
C ASN A 37 5.26 -1.09 3.63
N PHE A 38 5.55 -1.88 4.67
CA PHE A 38 6.71 -2.75 4.71
C PHE A 38 6.35 -4.17 5.13
N HIS A 39 7.18 -5.12 4.73
CA HIS A 39 6.99 -6.54 5.01
C HIS A 39 8.34 -7.22 5.24
N VAL A 40 8.38 -8.10 6.24
CA VAL A 40 9.56 -8.89 6.59
C VAL A 40 9.26 -10.35 6.31
N LEU A 41 9.95 -10.92 5.32
CA LEU A 41 9.85 -12.34 5.00
C LEU A 41 11.11 -13.06 5.48
N ARG A 42 10.98 -13.95 6.47
CA ARG A 42 12.10 -14.73 7.01
C ARG A 42 12.49 -15.94 6.14
N THR A 43 11.63 -16.34 5.20
CA THR A 43 11.96 -17.37 4.20
C THR A 43 12.92 -16.77 3.18
N VAL A 44 14.20 -17.12 3.30
CA VAL A 44 15.27 -16.62 2.41
C VAL A 44 15.51 -17.50 1.19
N GLN A 45 14.94 -18.71 1.16
CA GLN A 45 14.97 -19.62 0.00
C GLN A 45 13.92 -19.18 -1.05
N THR A 46 14.05 -17.96 -1.52
CA THR A 46 13.16 -17.33 -2.52
C THR A 46 13.94 -16.28 -3.31
N THR A 47 13.33 -15.75 -4.37
CA THR A 47 13.86 -14.60 -5.12
C THR A 47 13.30 -13.28 -4.57
N PRO A 48 13.89 -12.13 -4.92
CA PRO A 48 13.29 -10.82 -4.66
C PRO A 48 11.85 -10.70 -5.20
N ALA A 49 11.59 -11.29 -6.39
CA ALA A 49 10.26 -11.34 -6.98
C ALA A 49 9.27 -12.15 -6.12
N GLY A 50 9.70 -13.31 -5.58
CA GLY A 50 8.88 -14.09 -4.65
C GLY A 50 8.63 -13.37 -3.32
N ALA A 51 9.62 -12.62 -2.83
CA ALA A 51 9.48 -11.83 -1.60
C ALA A 51 8.45 -10.70 -1.74
N ILE A 52 8.47 -9.94 -2.83
CA ILE A 52 7.45 -8.91 -3.07
C ILE A 52 6.06 -9.52 -3.34
N GLN A 53 5.96 -10.64 -4.07
CA GLN A 53 4.69 -11.35 -4.23
C GLN A 53 4.10 -11.76 -2.88
N ASN A 54 4.94 -12.26 -1.97
CA ASN A 54 4.52 -12.59 -0.60
C ASN A 54 4.06 -11.35 0.18
N ALA A 55 4.77 -10.23 0.06
CA ALA A 55 4.39 -8.97 0.71
C ALA A 55 3.02 -8.47 0.22
N LEU A 56 2.84 -8.38 -1.10
CA LEU A 56 1.60 -7.94 -1.73
C LEU A 56 0.40 -8.83 -1.34
N ALA A 57 0.59 -10.15 -1.38
CA ALA A 57 -0.45 -11.10 -0.98
C ALA A 57 -0.78 -10.98 0.53
N SER A 58 0.23 -10.78 1.38
CA SER A 58 0.05 -10.62 2.82
C SER A 58 -0.76 -9.38 3.13
N TRP A 59 -0.36 -8.22 2.59
CA TRP A 59 -1.08 -6.96 2.79
C TRP A 59 -2.50 -7.03 2.23
N TRP A 60 -2.70 -7.52 1.01
CA TRP A 60 -4.03 -7.60 0.40
C TRP A 60 -4.98 -8.53 1.18
N SER A 61 -4.45 -9.61 1.77
CA SER A 61 -5.25 -10.58 2.54
C SER A 61 -5.83 -10.03 3.85
N GLU A 62 -5.34 -8.89 4.35
CA GLU A 62 -5.82 -8.30 5.60
C GLU A 62 -7.34 -8.04 5.56
N LEU A 63 -7.88 -7.56 4.44
CA LEU A 63 -9.32 -7.34 4.29
C LEU A 63 -10.11 -8.64 4.49
N ALA A 64 -9.71 -9.71 3.79
CA ALA A 64 -10.42 -10.99 3.87
C ALA A 64 -10.33 -11.60 5.27
N ARG A 65 -9.21 -11.39 5.99
CA ARG A 65 -8.97 -11.97 7.31
C ARG A 65 -9.64 -11.20 8.44
N PHE A 66 -9.63 -9.87 8.36
CA PHE A 66 -10.02 -9.02 9.49
C PHE A 66 -11.26 -8.18 9.20
N GLY A 67 -11.64 -8.01 7.94
CA GLY A 67 -12.79 -7.22 7.54
C GLY A 67 -12.63 -5.73 7.77
N MET A 68 -13.46 -4.96 7.08
CA MET A 68 -13.67 -3.54 7.30
C MET A 68 -15.16 -3.24 7.22
N ARG A 69 -15.58 -2.07 7.71
CA ARG A 69 -16.94 -1.57 7.55
C ARG A 69 -17.34 -1.55 6.07
N SER A 70 -18.60 -1.90 5.79
CA SER A 70 -19.14 -1.98 4.42
C SER A 70 -19.11 -0.65 3.66
N ASN A 71 -19.14 0.48 4.38
CA ASN A 71 -19.00 1.81 3.78
C ASN A 71 -17.53 2.22 3.53
N MET A 72 -16.54 1.39 3.88
CA MET A 72 -15.11 1.67 3.68
C MET A 72 -14.56 2.92 4.40
N MET A 73 -15.23 3.39 5.46
CA MET A 73 -14.76 4.52 6.26
C MET A 73 -13.59 4.10 7.18
N PHE A 74 -12.48 4.82 7.11
CA PHE A 74 -11.29 4.62 7.92
C PHE A 74 -11.35 5.45 9.21
N TYR A 75 -11.95 4.88 10.26
CA TYR A 75 -12.04 5.56 11.56
C TYR A 75 -10.75 5.41 12.38
N ARG A 76 -10.60 6.28 13.40
CA ARG A 76 -9.51 6.18 14.39
C ARG A 76 -9.44 4.81 15.09
N SER A 77 -10.56 4.09 15.19
CA SER A 77 -10.60 2.72 15.72
C SER A 77 -9.73 1.75 14.93
N GLU A 78 -9.54 1.95 13.63
CA GLU A 78 -8.72 1.07 12.78
C GLU A 78 -7.26 1.05 13.24
N LEU A 79 -6.75 2.19 13.75
CA LEU A 79 -5.40 2.31 14.31
C LEU A 79 -5.21 1.49 15.61
N ARG A 80 -6.31 1.11 16.28
CA ARG A 80 -6.30 0.43 17.58
C ARG A 80 -6.54 -1.08 17.48
N ARG A 81 -6.61 -1.64 16.27
CA ARG A 81 -6.92 -3.06 16.03
C ARG A 81 -5.76 -4.03 16.31
N GLY A 82 -4.58 -3.52 16.68
CA GLY A 82 -3.39 -4.34 16.97
C GLY A 82 -3.05 -5.24 15.78
N ASN A 83 -2.81 -6.54 16.02
CA ASN A 83 -2.42 -7.49 14.97
C ASN A 83 -3.55 -7.87 13.99
N ARG A 84 -4.80 -7.46 14.26
CA ARG A 84 -5.97 -7.73 13.41
C ARG A 84 -6.41 -6.47 12.66
N ASN A 85 -5.43 -5.70 12.19
CA ASN A 85 -5.64 -4.45 11.48
C ASN A 85 -5.67 -4.64 9.96
N VAL A 86 -6.17 -3.64 9.25
CA VAL A 86 -6.24 -3.63 7.77
C VAL A 86 -5.36 -2.52 7.18
N MET A 87 -4.34 -2.09 7.92
CA MET A 87 -3.57 -0.89 7.62
C MET A 87 -2.85 -0.97 6.29
N SER A 88 -2.32 -2.13 5.92
CA SER A 88 -1.55 -2.31 4.70
C SER A 88 -2.47 -2.44 3.49
N TRP A 89 -3.54 -3.23 3.63
CA TRP A 89 -4.59 -3.33 2.62
C TRP A 89 -5.20 -1.97 2.31
N SER A 90 -5.57 -1.18 3.34
CA SER A 90 -6.24 0.10 3.12
C SER A 90 -5.33 1.10 2.42
N LYS A 91 -4.01 1.06 2.65
CA LYS A 91 -3.04 1.82 1.85
C LYS A 91 -3.01 1.35 0.39
N MET A 92 -3.04 0.05 0.11
CA MET A 92 -3.07 -0.47 -1.28
C MET A 92 -4.36 -0.07 -2.02
N ALA A 93 -5.50 -0.14 -1.34
CA ALA A 93 -6.82 0.11 -1.90
C ALA A 93 -7.24 1.59 -1.84
N TRP A 94 -6.35 2.49 -1.40
CA TRP A 94 -6.71 3.88 -1.19
C TRP A 94 -6.99 4.60 -2.53
N TRP A 95 -8.20 5.15 -2.66
CA TRP A 95 -8.79 5.46 -3.96
C TRP A 95 -8.05 6.50 -4.80
N ASN A 96 -7.35 7.42 -4.14
CA ASN A 96 -6.59 8.49 -4.78
C ASN A 96 -5.08 8.25 -4.82
N ASN A 97 -4.61 7.04 -4.49
CA ASN A 97 -3.24 6.69 -4.80
C ASN A 97 -3.04 6.66 -6.32
N ILE A 98 -2.06 7.44 -6.76
CA ILE A 98 -1.73 7.61 -8.17
C ILE A 98 -0.26 7.29 -8.46
N GLU A 99 0.62 7.36 -7.45
CA GLU A 99 2.02 6.94 -7.59
C GLU A 99 2.33 5.77 -6.66
N LEU A 100 3.13 4.83 -7.17
CA LEU A 100 3.62 3.65 -6.47
C LEU A 100 5.11 3.46 -6.77
N GLY A 101 5.87 3.00 -5.78
CA GLY A 101 7.23 2.51 -5.99
C GLY A 101 7.61 1.55 -4.88
N CYS A 102 8.31 0.47 -5.21
CA CYS A 102 8.64 -0.59 -4.26
C CYS A 102 10.10 -1.00 -4.36
N SER A 103 10.66 -1.48 -3.26
CA SER A 103 12.00 -2.06 -3.25
C SER A 103 12.06 -3.28 -2.34
N VAL A 104 12.93 -4.22 -2.71
CA VAL A 104 13.14 -5.47 -1.99
C VAL A 104 14.63 -5.62 -1.71
N GLN A 105 15.00 -5.69 -0.44
CA GLN A 105 16.36 -5.93 0.00
C GLN A 105 16.50 -7.31 0.62
N ASN A 106 17.53 -8.06 0.22
CA ASN A 106 17.97 -9.24 0.96
C ASN A 106 18.89 -8.78 2.11
N CYS A 107 18.46 -8.97 3.34
CA CYS A 107 19.19 -8.60 4.56
C CYS A 107 19.95 -9.79 5.18
N GLY A 108 20.21 -10.84 4.38
CA GLY A 108 20.88 -12.08 4.77
C GLY A 108 19.97 -13.06 5.49
N ARG A 109 19.29 -12.63 6.56
CA ARG A 109 18.39 -13.49 7.37
C ARG A 109 16.90 -13.34 7.03
N PHE A 110 16.56 -12.34 6.23
CA PHE A 110 15.21 -12.04 5.80
C PHE A 110 15.24 -11.16 4.55
N TYR A 111 14.14 -11.17 3.80
CA TYR A 111 13.84 -10.15 2.82
C TYR A 111 13.04 -9.03 3.46
N PHE A 112 13.41 -7.80 3.16
CA PHE A 112 12.69 -6.61 3.55
C PHE A 112 12.10 -5.95 2.31
N THR A 113 10.77 -5.93 2.22
CA THR A 113 10.03 -5.29 1.12
C THR A 113 9.41 -4.02 1.62
N VAL A 114 9.58 -2.92 0.89
CA VAL A 114 9.00 -1.62 1.19
C VAL A 114 8.28 -1.12 -0.06
N CYS A 115 7.08 -0.58 0.10
CA CYS A 115 6.34 0.10 -0.96
C CYS A 115 5.85 1.46 -0.48
N MET A 116 6.02 2.47 -1.32
CA MET A 116 5.60 3.85 -1.11
C MET A 116 4.40 4.17 -2.00
N TYR A 117 3.43 4.88 -1.43
CA TYR A 117 2.18 5.27 -2.08
C TYR A 117 1.97 6.79 -1.94
N ARG A 118 1.55 7.46 -3.02
CA ARG A 118 1.19 8.90 -2.99
C ARG A 118 -0.19 9.15 -3.61
N PRO A 119 -1.03 10.04 -3.03
CA PRO A 119 -0.83 10.84 -1.80
C PRO A 119 -0.69 10.01 -0.53
N GLY A 120 -0.96 8.71 -0.62
CA GLY A 120 -0.94 7.78 0.49
C GLY A 120 -2.33 7.63 1.08
N GLY A 121 -2.49 6.64 1.96
CA GLY A 121 -3.77 6.30 2.56
C GLY A 121 -3.79 6.40 4.08
N ASN A 122 -4.85 5.83 4.65
CA ASN A 122 -5.10 5.71 6.10
C ASN A 122 -5.32 7.07 6.77
N TYR A 123 -5.92 8.01 6.06
CA TYR A 123 -6.40 9.25 6.66
C TYR A 123 -7.64 8.95 7.49
N ILE A 124 -7.60 9.41 8.75
CA ILE A 124 -8.72 9.26 9.68
C ILE A 124 -9.93 10.03 9.15
N ASP A 125 -11.11 9.43 9.30
CA ASP A 125 -12.41 9.99 8.88
C ASP A 125 -12.51 10.23 7.37
N GLN A 126 -11.74 9.47 6.59
CA GLN A 126 -11.85 9.38 5.14
C GLN A 126 -12.19 7.96 4.69
N HIS A 127 -12.76 7.86 3.49
CA HIS A 127 -13.08 6.57 2.89
C HIS A 127 -11.84 6.00 2.19
N VAL A 128 -11.57 4.70 2.38
CA VAL A 128 -10.55 3.98 1.60
C VAL A 128 -10.89 4.09 0.11
N TYR A 129 -12.16 3.87 -0.23
CA TYR A 129 -12.74 4.26 -1.51
C TYR A 129 -14.24 4.49 -1.33
N LYS A 130 -14.83 5.32 -2.20
CA LYS A 130 -16.28 5.49 -2.24
C LYS A 130 -16.92 4.22 -2.79
N VAL A 131 -17.91 3.71 -2.08
CA VAL A 131 -18.74 2.59 -2.55
C VAL A 131 -19.72 3.13 -3.59
N GLY A 132 -19.77 2.49 -4.76
CA GLY A 132 -20.62 2.93 -5.87
C GLY A 132 -20.47 2.01 -7.08
N ALA A 133 -21.22 2.32 -8.14
CA ALA A 133 -21.08 1.60 -9.40
C ALA A 133 -19.68 1.82 -10.00
N VAL A 134 -19.17 0.79 -10.66
CA VAL A 134 -17.87 0.85 -11.32
C VAL A 134 -17.84 2.02 -12.31
N CYS A 135 -16.75 2.77 -12.34
CA CYS A 135 -16.54 3.96 -13.16
C CYS A 135 -17.47 5.17 -12.90
N SER A 136 -18.44 5.09 -11.97
CA SER A 136 -19.50 6.10 -11.88
C SER A 136 -19.04 7.49 -11.41
N ASP A 137 -17.90 7.55 -10.72
CA ASP A 137 -17.28 8.79 -10.21
C ASP A 137 -15.94 9.09 -10.94
N CYS A 138 -15.65 8.40 -12.05
CA CYS A 138 -14.51 8.76 -12.90
C CYS A 138 -14.85 9.99 -13.75
N PRO A 139 -13.87 10.86 -14.08
CA PRO A 139 -14.08 11.89 -15.08
C PRO A 139 -14.57 11.29 -16.41
N ARG A 140 -15.38 12.05 -17.15
CA ARG A 140 -16.01 11.57 -18.40
C ARG A 140 -14.94 11.07 -19.38
N GLY A 141 -15.09 9.81 -19.82
CA GLY A 141 -14.17 9.18 -20.77
C GLY A 141 -12.83 8.70 -20.17
N GLN A 142 -12.65 8.82 -18.84
CA GLN A 142 -11.40 8.45 -18.16
C GLN A 142 -11.49 7.11 -17.43
N CYS A 143 -12.57 6.33 -17.53
CA CYS A 143 -12.54 4.96 -17.04
C CYS A 143 -11.89 4.03 -18.06
N ASP A 144 -10.88 3.28 -17.66
CA ASP A 144 -10.21 2.32 -18.52
C ASP A 144 -10.88 0.93 -18.52
N GLY A 145 -10.42 0.06 -19.42
CA GLY A 145 -10.96 -1.30 -19.56
C GLY A 145 -10.69 -2.23 -18.37
N GLN A 146 -9.94 -1.78 -17.36
CA GLN A 146 -9.72 -2.49 -16.10
C GLN A 146 -10.53 -1.87 -14.95
N ALA A 147 -11.55 -1.06 -15.26
CA ALA A 147 -12.44 -0.45 -14.28
C ALA A 147 -11.74 0.55 -13.33
N LEU A 148 -10.64 1.17 -13.79
CA LEU A 148 -9.90 2.18 -13.05
C LEU A 148 -10.00 3.56 -13.72
N CYS A 149 -10.07 4.61 -12.91
CA CYS A 149 -10.03 5.98 -13.41
C CYS A 149 -8.60 6.36 -13.81
N ARG A 150 -8.46 6.98 -14.98
CA ARG A 150 -7.25 7.68 -15.42
C ARG A 150 -7.21 9.10 -14.85
N TRP A 151 -6.02 9.67 -14.82
CA TRP A 151 -5.69 10.99 -14.30
C TRP A 151 -4.52 11.58 -15.08
#